data_AF-A0A554J0I7-F1
#
_entry.id   AF-A0A554J0I7-F1
#
_cell.length_a   1.000
_cell.length_b   1.000
_cell.length_c   1.000
_cell.angle_alpha   90.00
_cell.angle_beta   90.00
_cell.angle_gamma   90.00
#
_symmetry.space_group_name_H-M   'P 1'
#
loop_
_entity.id
_entity.type
_entity.pdbx_description
1 polymer ?
#
loop_
_entity_poly.entity_id
_entity_poly.type
_entity_poly.pdbx_seq_one_letter_code
_entity_poly.pdbx_strand_id
1 'polypeptide(L)' 'MAVYEPTIGLEIHAELRTQTKMFCSSKNDPDETRPNVNICPVCLAHPGTLPVINGEAVRHVLRVGTALNTYSP' A
#
# COMPACT_ATOMS: atom_id res chain seq x y z
N MET A 1 -18.48 -23.53 -32.65
CA MET A 1 -17.19 -23.53 -31.93
C MET A 1 -16.63 -22.12 -31.97
N ALA A 2 -16.17 -21.57 -30.84
CA ALA A 2 -15.45 -20.31 -30.85
C ALA A 2 -14.10 -20.52 -31.54
N VAL A 3 -13.73 -19.62 -32.45
CA VAL A 3 -12.51 -19.71 -33.28
C VAL A 3 -11.29 -19.12 -32.56
N TYR A 4 -11.49 -18.46 -31.41
CA TYR A 4 -10.45 -17.78 -30.64
C TYR A 4 -10.66 -17.99 -29.13
N GLU A 5 -9.57 -17.89 -28.36
CA GLU A 5 -9.54 -17.95 -26.91
C GLU A 5 -9.09 -16.58 -26.34
N PRO A 6 -9.82 -15.98 -25.39
CA PRO A 6 -9.43 -14.71 -24.80
C PRO A 6 -8.29 -14.87 -23.78
N THR A 7 -7.31 -13.97 -23.83
CA THR A 7 -6.28 -13.82 -22.79
C THR A 7 -6.57 -12.56 -21.97
N ILE A 8 -6.69 -12.70 -20.65
CA ILE A 8 -7.05 -11.61 -19.73
C ILE A 8 -6.02 -11.55 -18.60
N GLY A 9 -5.44 -10.36 -18.37
CA GLY A 9 -4.58 -10.07 -17.23
C GLY A 9 -5.26 -9.07 -16.29
N LEU A 10 -4.96 -9.17 -14.99
CA LEU A 10 -5.49 -8.27 -13.96
C LEU A 10 -4.35 -7.64 -13.17
N GLU A 11 -4.50 -6.36 -12.85
CA GLU A 11 -3.65 -5.61 -11.93
C GLU A 11 -4.52 -5.16 -10.76
N ILE A 12 -4.13 -5.54 -9.54
CA ILE A 12 -4.96 -5.36 -8.35
C ILE A 12 -4.18 -4.52 -7.35
N HIS A 13 -4.74 -3.36 -6.98
CA HIS A 13 -4.27 -2.57 -5.86
C HIS A 13 -5.17 -2.83 -4.65
N ALA A 14 -4.56 -3.25 -3.54
CA ALA A 14 -5.26 -3.45 -2.27
C ALA A 14 -4.60 -2.60 -1.19
N GLU A 15 -5.38 -1.76 -0.53
CA GLU A 15 -4.86 -0.93 0.55
C GLU A 15 -4.64 -1.76 1.82
N LEU A 16 -3.45 -1.61 2.42
CA LEU A 16 -3.12 -2.29 3.67
C LEU A 16 -3.76 -1.56 4.85
N ARG A 17 -4.47 -2.30 5.70
CA ARG A 17 -5.11 -1.77 6.90
C ARG A 17 -4.10 -1.57 8.04
N THR A 18 -3.19 -0.61 7.87
CA THR A 18 -2.24 -0.19 8.91
C THR A 18 -2.76 1.02 9.69
N GLN A 19 -2.21 1.28 10.88
CA GLN A 19 -2.57 2.47 11.67
C GLN A 19 -1.94 3.76 11.13
N THR A 20 -0.71 3.64 10.61
CA THR A 20 0.08 4.74 10.04
C THR A 20 0.39 4.48 8.57
N LYS A 21 0.71 5.54 7.82
CA LYS A 21 1.10 5.44 6.40
C LYS A 21 2.40 4.64 6.21
N MET A 22 2.73 4.33 4.96
CA MET A 22 3.88 3.48 4.62
C MET A 22 5.24 4.07 5.02
N PHE A 23 5.38 5.40 4.95
CA PHE A 23 6.69 6.07 5.07
C PHE A 23 6.77 7.13 6.18
N CYS A 24 5.70 7.31 6.97
CA CYS A 24 5.63 8.32 8.02
C CYS A 24 4.59 7.93 9.08
N SER A 25 4.57 8.66 10.21
CA SER A 25 3.66 8.40 11.32
C SER A 25 2.27 9.02 11.19
N SER A 26 1.92 9.63 10.05
CA SER A 26 0.55 10.12 9.82
C SER A 26 -0.43 8.95 9.81
N LYS A 27 -1.64 9.18 10.34
CA LYS A 27 -2.73 8.20 10.33
C LYS A 27 -2.99 7.70 8.91
N ASN A 28 -3.11 6.38 8.73
CA ASN A 28 -3.62 5.79 7.50
C ASN A 28 -5.13 5.61 7.64
N ASP A 29 -5.89 6.47 6.97
CA ASP A 29 -7.35 6.54 7.08
C ASP A 29 -7.90 6.99 5.73
N PRO A 30 -8.27 6.04 4.85
CA PRO A 30 -8.82 6.35 3.54
C PRO A 30 -10.25 6.90 3.61
N ASP A 31 -10.93 6.76 4.75
CA ASP A 31 -12.32 7.19 4.95
C ASP A 31 -12.43 8.65 5.44
N GLU A 32 -11.31 9.32 5.73
CA GLU A 32 -11.32 10.74 6.12
C GLU A 32 -11.78 11.63 4.96
N THR A 33 -12.82 12.41 5.20
CA THR A 33 -13.48 13.23 4.17
C THR A 33 -12.94 14.67 4.12
N ARG A 34 -12.24 15.12 5.17
CA ARG A 34 -11.68 16.47 5.20
C ARG A 34 -10.31 16.50 4.52
N PRO A 35 -10.04 17.52 3.69
CA PRO A 35 -8.75 17.64 3.00
C PRO A 35 -7.63 17.96 3.99
N ASN A 36 -6.44 17.40 3.73
CA ASN A 36 -5.20 17.77 4.42
C ASN A 36 -5.24 17.63 5.96
N VAL A 37 -5.99 16.66 6.49
CA VAL A 37 -6.01 16.37 7.94
C VAL A 37 -4.88 15.43 8.34
N ASN A 38 -4.77 14.28 7.68
CA ASN A 38 -3.80 13.24 8.02
C ASN A 38 -2.49 13.42 7.22
N ILE A 39 -1.85 14.58 7.37
CA ILE A 39 -0.63 14.96 6.62
C ILE A 39 0.56 15.24 7.54
N CYS A 40 1.75 15.22 6.97
CA CYS A 40 3.00 15.63 7.61
C CYS A 40 4.03 16.00 6.52
N PRO A 41 5.17 16.61 6.88
CA PRO A 41 6.19 16.99 5.91
C PRO A 41 6.69 15.86 5.02
N VAL A 42 6.76 14.62 5.52
CA VAL A 42 7.20 13.46 4.74
C VAL A 42 6.19 13.12 3.63
N CYS A 43 4.91 12.99 3.95
CA CYS A 43 3.89 12.64 2.94
C CYS A 43 3.49 13.81 2.04
N LEU A 44 3.90 15.03 2.38
CA LEU A 44 3.84 16.21 1.50
C LEU A 44 5.13 16.44 0.72
N ALA A 45 6.14 15.58 0.87
CA ALA A 45 7.43 15.68 0.21
C ALA A 45 8.12 17.05 0.41
N HIS A 46 8.06 17.59 1.63
CA HIS A 46 8.79 18.83 1.94
C HIS A 46 10.31 18.61 1.85
N PRO A 47 11.07 19.65 1.44
CA PRO A 47 12.53 19.57 1.37
C PRO A 47 13.16 19.14 2.70
N GLY A 48 14.14 18.24 2.63
CA GLY A 48 14.89 17.75 3.80
C GLY A 48 14.20 16.67 4.62
N THR A 49 13.04 16.15 4.17
CA THR A 49 12.34 15.05 4.85
C THR A 49 12.81 13.69 4.32
N LEU A 50 12.83 12.68 5.21
CA LEU A 50 13.26 11.32 4.87
C LEU A 50 12.16 10.30 5.22
N PRO A 51 11.91 9.30 4.35
CA PRO A 51 10.93 8.26 4.61
C PRO A 51 11.45 7.22 5.62
N VAL A 52 10.55 6.68 6.44
CA VAL A 52 10.82 5.54 7.33
C VAL A 52 9.78 4.46 7.09
N ILE A 53 10.23 3.25 6.73
CA ILE A 53 9.34 2.13 6.38
C ILE A 53 8.48 1.71 7.57
N ASN A 54 7.19 1.49 7.30
CA ASN A 54 6.25 0.92 8.24
C ASN A 54 6.42 -0.60 8.37
N GLY A 55 6.90 -1.07 9.53
CA GLY A 55 7.09 -2.50 9.79
C GLY A 55 5.79 -3.33 9.80
N GLU A 56 4.65 -2.76 10.17
CA GLU A 56 3.34 -3.43 10.08
C GLU A 56 2.98 -3.69 8.62
N ALA A 57 3.19 -2.70 7.75
CA ALA A 57 2.92 -2.81 6.32
C ALA A 57 3.77 -3.91 5.68
N VAL A 58 5.09 -3.94 5.97
CA VAL A 58 5.99 -5.01 5.51
C VAL A 58 5.48 -6.38 5.94
N ARG A 59 5.07 -6.52 7.21
CA ARG A 59 4.53 -7.80 7.70
C ARG A 59 3.25 -8.21 6.97
N HIS A 60 2.38 -7.26 6.64
CA HIS A 60 1.16 -7.55 5.88
C HIS A 60 1.49 -8.02 4.46
N VAL A 61 2.45 -7.38 3.77
CA VAL A 61 2.90 -7.80 2.44
C VAL A 61 3.49 -9.22 2.48
N LEU A 62 4.34 -9.54 3.46
CA LEU A 62 4.90 -10.89 3.61
C LEU A 62 3.81 -11.95 3.88
N ARG A 63 2.78 -11.59 4.66
CA ARG A 63 1.62 -12.46 4.89
C ARG A 63 0.84 -12.71 3.59
N VAL A 64 0.62 -11.68 2.78
CA VAL A 64 -0.05 -11.82 1.47
C VAL A 64 0.78 -12.69 0.54
N GLY A 65 2.10 -12.44 0.44
CA GLY A 65 2.98 -13.26 -0.39
C GLY A 65 2.96 -14.74 0.01
N THR A 66 3.05 -15.03 1.31
CA THR A 66 2.94 -16.40 1.83
C THR A 66 1.57 -17.02 1.50
N ALA A 67 0.48 -16.28 1.67
CA ALA A 67 -0.87 -16.76 1.38
C ALA A 67 -1.10 -17.04 -0.12
N LEU A 68 -0.42 -16.30 -1.00
CA LEU A 68 -0.44 -16.49 -2.45
C LEU A 68 0.59 -17.52 -2.94
N ASN A 69 1.29 -18.20 -2.03
CA ASN A 69 2.36 -19.15 -2.34
C ASN A 69 3.46 -18.56 -3.26
N THR A 70 3.84 -17.32 -2.99
CA THR A 70 4.92 -16.64 -3.72
C THR A 70 6.22 -16.67 -2.91
N TYR A 71 7.36 -16.68 -3.60
CA TYR A 71 8.65 -16.47 -2.95
C TYR A 71 8.71 -15.07 -2.33
N SER A 72 9.13 -14.99 -1.06
CA SER A 72 9.39 -13.74 -0.36
C SER A 72 10.90 -13.67 -0.04
N PRO A 73 11.66 -12.72 -0.60
CA PRO A 73 13.09 -12.56 -0.34
C PRO A 73 13.41 -12.03 1.06
#